data_AF-A0A2V5NLM3-F1
#
_entry.id   AF-A0A2V5NLM3-F1
#
_cell.length_a   1.000
_cell.length_b   1.000
_cell.length_c   1.000
_cell.angle_alpha   90.00
_cell.angle_beta   90.00
_cell.angle_gamma   90.00
#
_symmetry.space_group_name_H-M   'P 1'
#
loop_
_entity.id
_entity.type
_entity.pdbx_description
1 polymer ?
#
loop_
_entity_poly.entity_id
_entity_poly.type
_entity_poly.pdbx_seq_one_letter_code
_entity_poly.pdbx_strand_id
1 'polypeptide(L)'
;MIAYRVEQIRRILDSPYFYRPGGESDEKAIWRAVNSGAIGELLGYGLRNINDPNSVLVLIVEGEKVLAGFYAPKIDPIPFAKARAFDYSFYFQRDLEFIIRQQKTN
;
A
#
# COMPACT_ATOMS: atom_id res chain seq x y z
N MET A 1 5.36 -9.17 7.22
CA MET A 1 4.04 -8.87 7.79
C MET A 1 3.20 -8.20 6.71
N ILE A 2 1.93 -8.55 6.58
CA ILE A 2 1.03 -7.92 5.61
C ILE A 2 0.01 -7.08 6.38
N ALA A 3 -0.31 -5.90 5.88
CA ALA A 3 -1.41 -5.10 6.40
C ALA A 3 -2.39 -4.81 5.27
N TYR A 4 -3.66 -4.89 5.61
CA TYR A 4 -4.73 -4.65 4.66
C TYR A 4 -6.02 -4.23 5.34
N ARG A 5 -6.87 -3.53 4.57
CA ARG A 5 -8.27 -3.26 4.93
C ARG A 5 -9.14 -4.36 4.35
N VAL A 6 -9.71 -5.19 5.21
CA VAL A 6 -10.50 -6.36 4.82
C VAL A 6 -11.61 -5.97 3.84
N GLU A 7 -12.30 -4.86 4.10
CA GLU A 7 -13.45 -4.42 3.29
C GLU A 7 -13.07 -3.95 1.88
N GLN A 8 -11.85 -3.39 1.71
CA GLN A 8 -11.37 -2.94 0.40
C GLN A 8 -10.83 -4.12 -0.42
N ILE A 9 -10.10 -5.02 0.23
CA ILE A 9 -9.56 -6.21 -0.42
C ILE A 9 -10.66 -7.18 -0.83
N ARG A 10 -11.69 -7.36 0.01
CA ARG A 10 -12.80 -8.28 -0.27
C ARG A 10 -13.48 -7.99 -1.61
N ARG A 11 -13.60 -6.71 -2.01
CA ARG A 11 -14.15 -6.33 -3.32
C ARG A 11 -13.37 -6.91 -4.51
N ILE A 12 -12.05 -7.07 -4.37
CA ILE A 12 -11.23 -7.76 -5.38
C ILE A 12 -11.28 -9.27 -5.19
N LEU A 13 -11.19 -9.77 -3.96
CA LEU A 13 -11.21 -11.21 -3.72
C LEU A 13 -12.51 -11.87 -4.22
N ASP A 14 -13.62 -11.13 -4.16
CA ASP A 14 -14.94 -11.56 -4.64
C ASP A 14 -15.14 -11.28 -6.14
N SER A 15 -14.17 -10.61 -6.80
CA SER A 15 -14.24 -10.34 -8.23
C SER A 15 -14.07 -11.64 -9.03
N PRO A 16 -14.89 -11.88 -10.08
CA PRO A 16 -14.75 -13.07 -10.92
C PRO A 16 -13.42 -13.12 -11.70
N TYR A 17 -12.71 -11.99 -11.77
CA TYR A 17 -11.41 -11.87 -12.43
C TYR A 17 -10.24 -12.23 -11.52
N PHE A 18 -10.44 -12.28 -10.20
CA PHE A 18 -9.37 -12.60 -9.27
C PHE A 18 -9.14 -14.11 -9.25
N TYR A 19 -7.96 -14.54 -9.70
CA TYR A 19 -7.62 -15.95 -9.79
C TYR A 19 -7.60 -16.61 -8.39
N ARG A 20 -8.51 -17.56 -8.16
CA ARG A 20 -8.68 -18.30 -6.89
C ARG A 20 -8.62 -19.83 -7.13
N PRO A 21 -7.42 -20.43 -7.15
CA PRO A 21 -7.27 -21.87 -7.37
C PRO A 21 -7.93 -22.69 -6.26
N GLY A 22 -8.73 -23.68 -6.66
CA GLY A 22 -9.28 -24.69 -5.74
C GLY A 22 -10.16 -24.12 -4.62
N GLY A 23 -10.77 -22.95 -4.79
CA GLY A 23 -11.64 -22.35 -3.78
C GLY A 23 -10.89 -21.95 -2.50
N GLU A 24 -9.61 -21.58 -2.61
CA GLU A 24 -8.80 -21.15 -1.46
C GLU A 24 -9.45 -20.02 -0.63
N SER A 25 -9.19 -20.01 0.68
CA SER A 25 -9.68 -18.97 1.59
C SER A 25 -9.10 -17.59 1.26
N ASP A 26 -9.78 -16.53 1.71
CA ASP A 26 -9.32 -15.14 1.57
C ASP A 26 -7.87 -14.97 2.03
N GLU A 27 -7.54 -15.51 3.20
CA GLU A 27 -6.20 -15.43 3.76
C GLU A 27 -5.15 -16.12 2.88
N LYS A 28 -5.45 -17.32 2.38
CA LYS A 28 -4.53 -18.07 1.52
C LYS A 28 -4.31 -17.38 0.17
N ALA A 29 -5.38 -16.82 -0.40
CA ALA A 29 -5.32 -16.01 -1.61
C ALA A 29 -4.45 -14.75 -1.44
N ILE A 30 -4.62 -14.05 -0.32
CA ILE A 30 -3.84 -12.87 0.05
C ILE A 30 -2.36 -13.23 0.15
N TRP A 31 -2.01 -14.29 0.89
CA TRP A 31 -0.62 -14.72 1.05
C TRP A 31 0.01 -15.17 -0.28
N ARG A 32 -0.74 -15.89 -1.13
CA ARG A 32 -0.26 -16.27 -2.47
C ARG A 32 0.02 -15.03 -3.30
N ALA A 33 -0.93 -14.12 -3.43
CA ALA A 33 -0.77 -12.91 -4.24
C ALA A 33 0.41 -12.06 -3.76
N VAL A 34 0.65 -12.02 -2.44
CA VAL A 34 1.82 -11.40 -1.83
C VAL A 34 3.13 -12.10 -2.22
N ASN A 35 3.18 -13.42 -2.08
CA ASN A 35 4.40 -14.19 -2.32
C ASN A 35 4.73 -14.37 -3.80
N SER A 36 3.73 -14.30 -4.70
CA SER A 36 3.91 -14.50 -6.14
C SER A 36 4.23 -13.21 -6.90
N GLY A 37 4.32 -12.06 -6.22
CA GLY A 37 4.54 -10.77 -6.88
C GLY A 37 3.36 -10.28 -7.73
N ALA A 38 2.23 -11.01 -7.74
CA ALA A 38 0.94 -10.59 -8.31
C ALA A 38 0.22 -9.54 -7.43
N ILE A 39 1.00 -8.90 -6.57
CA ILE A 39 0.68 -7.83 -5.64
C ILE A 39 0.01 -6.65 -6.35
N GLY A 40 0.30 -6.41 -7.64
CA GLY A 40 -0.20 -5.27 -8.41
C GLY A 40 -1.72 -5.05 -8.34
N GLU A 41 -2.52 -6.12 -8.44
CA GLU A 41 -3.98 -6.02 -8.36
C GLU A 41 -4.46 -5.65 -6.96
N LEU A 42 -3.81 -6.16 -5.90
CA LEU A 42 -4.22 -5.92 -4.51
C LEU A 42 -3.60 -4.66 -3.89
N LEU A 43 -2.47 -4.15 -4.42
CA LEU A 43 -1.89 -2.88 -3.99
C LEU A 43 -2.81 -1.69 -4.30
N GLY A 44 -3.55 -1.72 -5.40
CA GLY A 44 -4.51 -0.67 -5.73
C GLY A 44 -5.62 -0.53 -4.68
N TYR A 45 -5.85 -1.57 -3.87
CA TYR A 45 -7.01 -1.74 -3.00
C TYR A 45 -6.64 -1.93 -1.53
N GLY A 46 -5.44 -1.48 -1.14
CA GLY A 46 -5.05 -1.34 0.26
C GLY A 46 -4.27 -2.51 0.85
N LEU A 47 -3.88 -3.53 0.06
CA LEU A 47 -2.90 -4.52 0.52
C LEU A 47 -1.51 -3.91 0.54
N ARG A 48 -0.73 -4.15 1.60
CA ARG A 48 0.67 -3.76 1.70
C ARG A 48 1.49 -4.88 2.32
N ASN A 49 2.59 -5.26 1.67
CA ASN A 49 3.63 -6.06 2.31
C ASN A 49 4.56 -5.13 3.09
N ILE A 50 4.46 -5.17 4.42
CA ILE A 50 5.23 -4.33 5.34
C ILE A 50 6.71 -4.75 5.38
N ASN A 51 7.04 -5.97 4.94
CA ASN A 51 8.42 -6.45 4.94
C ASN A 51 9.00 -6.52 3.53
N ASP A 52 8.40 -5.85 2.54
CA ASP A 52 8.96 -5.84 1.19
C ASP A 52 10.25 -5.00 1.15
N PRO A 53 11.44 -5.61 0.97
CA PRO A 53 12.71 -4.88 0.93
C PRO A 53 12.81 -3.94 -0.28
N ASN A 54 11.91 -4.11 -1.26
CA ASN A 54 11.79 -3.25 -2.44
C ASN A 54 10.74 -2.15 -2.26
N SER A 55 10.32 -1.87 -1.01
CA SER A 55 9.40 -0.79 -0.68
C SER A 55 10.04 0.22 0.29
N VAL A 56 9.51 1.45 0.28
CA VAL A 56 9.84 2.51 1.24
C VAL A 56 8.57 3.01 1.91
N LEU A 57 8.69 3.48 3.16
CA LEU A 57 7.58 4.12 3.87
C LEU A 57 7.57 5.61 3.50
N VAL A 58 6.45 6.08 2.98
CA VAL A 58 6.18 7.49 2.75
C VAL A 58 5.23 7.98 3.83
N LEU A 59 5.58 9.10 4.47
CA LEU A 59 4.77 9.77 5.48
C LEU A 59 4.34 11.12 4.94
N ILE A 60 3.04 11.41 5.03
CA ILE A 60 2.51 12.76 4.79
C ILE A 60 2.49 13.49 6.12
N VAL A 61 3.08 14.69 6.15
CA VAL A 61 3.31 15.46 7.37
C VAL A 61 2.82 16.90 7.24
N GLU A 62 2.49 17.47 8.40
CA GLU A 62 2.21 18.90 8.61
C GLU A 62 3.12 19.38 9.73
N GLY A 63 4.21 20.07 9.37
CA GLY A 63 5.30 20.35 10.30
C GLY A 63 5.86 19.04 10.89
N GLU A 64 5.78 18.90 12.20
CA GLU A 64 6.25 17.69 12.90
C GLU A 64 5.19 16.57 13.00
N LYS A 65 3.94 16.85 12.63
CA LYS A 65 2.83 15.90 12.80
C LYS A 65 2.71 14.97 11.60
N VAL A 66 2.65 13.66 11.84
CA VAL A 66 2.32 12.67 10.80
C VAL A 66 0.81 12.56 10.65
N LEU A 67 0.31 12.79 9.43
CA LEU A 67 -1.11 12.71 9.10
C LEU A 67 -1.48 11.37 8.46
N ALA A 68 -0.60 10.83 7.62
CA ALA A 68 -0.81 9.56 6.94
C ALA A 68 0.52 8.86 6.64
N GLY A 69 0.47 7.54 6.48
CA GLY A 69 1.61 6.73 6.06
C GLY A 69 1.20 5.68 5.03
N PHE A 70 2.03 5.47 4.01
CA PHE A 70 1.82 4.44 3.00
C PHE A 70 3.16 3.91 2.47
N TYR A 71 3.17 2.67 1.96
CA TYR A 71 4.35 2.13 1.29
C TYR A 71 4.30 2.39 -0.21
N ALA A 72 5.46 2.74 -0.78
CA ALA A 72 5.69 2.96 -2.21
C ALA A 72 6.85 2.08 -2.72
N PRO A 73 6.91 1.75 -4.02
CA PRO A 73 8.06 1.07 -4.60
C PRO A 73 9.37 1.85 -4.40
N LYS A 74 10.47 1.16 -4.13
CA LYS A 74 11.80 1.76 -3.89
C LYS A 74 12.45 2.34 -5.14
N ILE A 75 12.11 1.82 -6.33
CA ILE A 75 12.72 2.23 -7.61
C ILE A 75 12.43 3.70 -7.95
N ASP A 76 11.25 4.20 -7.62
CA ASP A 76 10.90 5.61 -7.84
C ASP A 76 9.75 6.09 -6.93
N PRO A 77 10.02 6.33 -5.63
CA PRO A 77 8.98 6.65 -4.67
C PRO A 77 8.50 8.10 -4.73
N ILE A 78 9.28 9.02 -5.33
CA ILE A 78 9.02 10.46 -5.26
C ILE A 78 7.76 10.88 -6.03
N PRO A 79 7.54 10.46 -7.29
CA PRO A 79 6.31 10.82 -8.02
C PRO A 79 5.06 10.30 -7.31
N PHE A 80 5.14 9.09 -6.77
CA PHE A 80 4.05 8.49 -6.01
C PHE A 80 3.79 9.25 -4.70
N ALA A 81 4.85 9.64 -3.99
CA ALA A 81 4.74 10.45 -2.78
C ALA A 81 4.12 11.83 -3.04
N LYS A 82 4.55 12.50 -4.13
CA LYS A 82 4.00 13.79 -4.57
C LYS A 82 2.51 13.69 -4.91
N ALA A 83 2.13 12.69 -5.71
CA ALA A 83 0.73 12.48 -6.07
C ALA A 83 -0.15 12.30 -4.83
N ARG A 84 0.31 11.52 -3.85
CA ARG A 84 -0.43 11.34 -2.59
C ARG A 84 -0.44 12.57 -1.70
N ALA A 85 0.68 13.29 -1.57
CA ALA A 85 0.70 14.55 -0.83
C ALA A 85 -0.32 15.55 -1.42
N PHE A 86 -0.44 15.59 -2.75
CA PHE A 86 -1.44 16.39 -3.45
C PHE A 86 -2.89 15.91 -3.20
N ASP A 87 -3.15 14.60 -3.25
CA ASP A 87 -4.48 14.06 -2.91
C ASP A 87 -4.90 14.47 -1.48
N TYR A 88 -3.97 14.37 -0.53
CA TYR A 88 -4.21 14.71 0.86
C TYR A 88 -4.28 16.22 1.09
N SER A 89 -3.50 17.04 0.37
CA SER A 89 -3.58 18.50 0.46
C SER A 89 -4.94 19.00 0.02
N PHE A 90 -5.52 18.39 -1.02
CA PHE A 90 -6.88 18.67 -1.46
C PHE A 90 -7.92 18.26 -0.39
N TYR A 91 -7.79 17.05 0.17
CA TYR A 91 -8.73 16.54 1.17
C TYR A 91 -8.72 17.35 2.48
N PHE A 92 -7.53 17.76 2.94
CA PHE A 92 -7.36 18.53 4.16
C PHE A 92 -7.41 20.05 3.94
N GLN A 93 -7.41 20.51 2.68
CA GLN A 93 -7.33 21.92 2.27
C GLN A 93 -6.11 22.65 2.85
N ARG A 94 -4.93 22.02 2.77
CA ARG A 94 -3.67 22.53 3.36
C ARG A 94 -2.47 22.11 2.52
N ASP A 95 -1.40 22.90 2.53
CA ASP A 95 -0.11 22.47 1.96
C ASP A 95 0.55 21.43 2.87
N LEU A 96 0.80 20.24 2.33
CA LEU A 96 1.37 19.11 3.04
C LEU A 96 2.71 18.70 2.44
N GLU A 97 3.63 18.31 3.31
CA GLU A 97 4.94 17.79 2.93
C GLU A 97 4.95 16.26 3.02
N PHE A 98 6.00 15.64 2.48
CA PHE A 98 6.21 14.20 2.62
C PHE A 98 7.65 13.84 2.99
N ILE A 99 7.79 12.77 3.77
CA ILE A 99 9.07 12.19 4.18
C ILE A 99 9.14 10.76 3.66
N ILE A 100 10.25 10.38 3.03
CA ILE A 100 10.51 9.01 2.59
C ILE A 100 11.51 8.36 3.55
N ARG A 101 11.13 7.24 4.16
CA ARG A 101 11.95 6.44 5.07
C ARG A 101 12.21 5.06 4.48
N GLN A 102 13.47 4.64 4.46
CA GLN A 102 13.81 3.26 4.16
C GLN A 102 13.32 2.36 5.30
N GLN A 103 12.83 1.17 4.94
CA GLN A 103 12.52 0.16 5.95
C GLN A 103 13.83 -0.32 6.58
N LYS A 104 13.92 -0.27 7.91
CA LYS A 104 14.96 -0.99 8.64
C LYS A 104 14.57 -2.46 8.64
N THR A 105 15.30 -3.28 7.88
CA THR A 105 15.26 -4.73 8.04
C THR A 105 15.97 -5.05 9.36
N ASN A 106 15.21 -5.49 10.36
CA ASN A 106 15.75 -6.13 11.55
C ASN A 106 16.21 -7.55 11.24
#